data_AF-A0A7V8DA33-F1
#
_entry.id   AF-A0A7V8DA33-F1
#
_cell.length_a   1.000
_cell.length_b   1.000
_cell.length_c   1.000
_cell.angle_alpha   90.00
_cell.angle_beta   90.00
_cell.angle_gamma   90.00
#
_symmetry.space_group_name_H-M   'P 1'
#
loop_
_entity.id
_entity.type
_entity.pdbx_description
1 polymer ?
#
loop_
_entity_poly.entity_id
_entity_poly.type
_entity_poly.pdbx_seq_one_letter_code
_entity_poly.pdbx_strand_id
1 'polypeptide(L)'
;MKYLMQFVCFAALCSCATPYVPPPANLKPPLLWSGEARRFALPDSPGFQSGIRRQGEAFLEERTDVTRTGIILDEIKYKDPFGKEVVIPSNTPVHGKQLSVMQTWTGGYGGSRQTNLNAQNDPIEWCFSIPAETACIFWEGENAARYISMYAISRRNLLGFSASGMRGPMPNIVESSGAYGGPIIVRMRLTQINNVGIEITRTIQDGDEVEHDLGARQSLPWAGKDFVDHDNFRMKAIHNNEGVVDAVEVTSIK
;
A
#
# COMPACT_ATOMS: atom_id res chain seq x y z
N MET A 1 -16.01 52.34 -8.46
CA MET A 1 -16.35 50.95 -8.85
C MET A 1 -15.12 50.20 -9.39
N LYS A 2 -14.10 49.91 -8.54
CA LYS A 2 -12.91 49.14 -8.95
C LYS A 2 -12.49 48.04 -7.95
N TYR A 3 -13.26 47.83 -6.89
CA TYR A 3 -12.93 46.85 -5.84
C TYR A 3 -13.91 45.67 -5.75
N LEU A 4 -14.92 45.60 -6.64
CA LEU A 4 -15.89 44.49 -6.64
C LEU A 4 -15.39 43.25 -7.40
N MET A 5 -14.25 43.35 -8.10
CA MET A 5 -13.75 42.32 -9.02
C MET A 5 -12.50 41.59 -8.49
N GLN A 6 -12.27 41.63 -7.18
CA GLN A 6 -11.18 40.86 -6.53
C GLN A 6 -11.67 39.80 -5.54
N PHE A 7 -12.95 39.82 -5.15
CA PHE A 7 -13.52 38.80 -4.25
C PHE A 7 -14.17 37.60 -4.97
N VAL A 8 -14.40 37.68 -6.29
CA VAL A 8 -15.04 36.59 -7.05
C VAL A 8 -14.05 35.49 -7.49
N CYS A 9 -12.74 35.78 -7.55
CA CYS A 9 -11.75 34.76 -7.93
C CYS A 9 -11.21 33.91 -6.75
N PHE A 10 -11.51 34.25 -5.50
CA PHE A 10 -11.12 33.42 -4.34
C PHE A 10 -12.09 32.25 -4.08
N ALA A 11 -13.22 32.18 -4.80
CA ALA A 11 -14.18 31.08 -4.74
C ALA A 11 -13.88 29.94 -5.74
N ALA A 12 -12.77 30.02 -6.50
CA ALA A 12 -12.52 29.16 -7.67
C ALA A 12 -11.38 28.13 -7.52
N LEU A 13 -10.96 27.79 -6.29
CA LEU A 13 -10.00 26.70 -6.04
C LEU A 13 -10.33 25.91 -4.76
N CYS A 14 -11.62 25.70 -4.46
CA CYS A 14 -12.00 24.70 -3.46
C CYS A 14 -11.82 23.32 -4.08
N SER A 15 -10.81 22.57 -3.66
CA SER A 15 -10.70 21.15 -3.96
C SER A 15 -12.03 20.47 -3.61
N CYS A 16 -12.70 19.84 -4.58
CA CYS A 16 -14.05 19.28 -4.40
C CYS A 16 -14.08 17.89 -3.74
N ALA A 17 -12.95 17.44 -3.17
CA ALA A 17 -12.92 16.19 -2.40
C ALA A 17 -13.85 16.33 -1.19
N THR A 18 -14.86 15.46 -1.10
CA THR A 18 -15.75 15.41 0.06
C THR A 18 -15.48 14.14 0.88
N PRO A 19 -15.73 14.18 2.20
CA PRO A 19 -15.65 12.99 3.03
C PRO A 19 -16.57 11.89 2.50
N TYR A 20 -16.13 10.64 2.61
CA TYR A 20 -16.98 9.48 2.39
C TYR A 20 -18.19 9.50 3.32
N VAL A 21 -19.37 9.26 2.75
CA VAL A 21 -20.61 9.11 3.50
C VAL A 21 -21.07 7.66 3.31
N PRO A 22 -21.03 6.82 4.36
CA PRO A 22 -21.45 5.43 4.22
C PRO A 22 -22.93 5.37 3.83
N PRO A 23 -23.33 4.39 3.02
CA PRO A 23 -24.74 4.17 2.73
C PRO A 23 -25.57 3.97 4.01
N PRO A 24 -26.87 4.35 3.99
CA PRO A 24 -27.78 4.10 5.09
C PRO A 24 -27.73 2.63 5.55
N ALA A 25 -27.80 2.36 6.86
CA ALA A 25 -27.63 1.02 7.43
C ALA A 25 -28.65 -0.03 6.92
N ASN A 26 -29.78 0.42 6.38
CA ASN A 26 -30.78 -0.45 5.76
C ASN A 26 -30.44 -0.85 4.31
N LEU A 27 -29.47 -0.19 3.69
CA LEU A 27 -28.98 -0.53 2.36
C LEU A 27 -27.79 -1.49 2.49
N LYS A 28 -27.99 -2.75 2.11
CA LYS A 28 -26.94 -3.76 2.15
C LYS A 28 -26.04 -3.65 0.91
N PRO A 29 -24.70 -3.70 1.06
CA PRO A 29 -23.81 -3.80 -0.08
C PRO A 29 -24.12 -5.05 -0.93
N PRO A 30 -23.87 -5.02 -2.24
CA PRO A 30 -23.88 -6.24 -3.04
C PRO A 30 -22.85 -7.24 -2.48
N LEU A 31 -23.08 -8.54 -2.69
CA LEU A 31 -22.20 -9.62 -2.17
C LEU A 31 -20.72 -9.43 -2.56
N LEU A 32 -20.47 -8.85 -3.75
CA LEU A 32 -19.13 -8.53 -4.24
C LEU A 32 -18.40 -7.49 -3.38
N TRP A 33 -19.13 -6.66 -2.66
CA TRP A 33 -18.63 -5.56 -1.82
C TRP A 33 -18.69 -5.87 -0.32
N SER A 34 -18.95 -7.14 0.04
CA SER A 34 -19.05 -7.60 1.42
C SER A 34 -18.24 -8.88 1.66
N GLY A 35 -17.82 -9.11 2.90
CA GLY A 35 -17.09 -10.30 3.33
C GLY A 35 -15.59 -10.02 3.53
N GLU A 36 -14.80 -11.08 3.68
CA GLU A 36 -13.40 -10.93 4.06
C GLU A 36 -12.48 -10.61 2.86
N ALA A 37 -11.76 -9.50 2.96
CA ALA A 37 -10.72 -9.10 2.01
C ALA A 37 -9.44 -8.68 2.75
N ARG A 38 -8.47 -9.59 2.78
CA ARG A 38 -7.21 -9.39 3.52
C ARG A 38 -6.00 -9.75 2.70
N ARG A 39 -4.85 -9.24 3.14
CA ARG A 39 -3.55 -9.77 2.76
C ARG A 39 -3.20 -10.94 3.69
N PHE A 40 -2.64 -12.01 3.16
CA PHE A 40 -2.19 -13.17 3.92
C PHE A 40 -0.80 -13.61 3.45
N ALA A 41 -0.03 -14.20 4.37
CA ALA A 41 1.24 -14.82 4.04
C ALA A 41 1.02 -16.14 3.31
N LEU A 42 1.79 -16.38 2.25
CA LEU A 42 1.72 -17.65 1.53
C LEU A 42 2.36 -18.78 2.35
N PRO A 43 1.81 -20.01 2.32
CA PRO A 43 2.37 -21.14 3.08
C PRO A 43 3.80 -21.51 2.70
N ASP A 44 4.21 -21.25 1.45
CA ASP A 44 5.56 -21.48 0.92
C ASP A 44 6.47 -20.24 1.03
N SER A 45 6.05 -19.19 1.75
CA SER A 45 6.86 -18.01 1.99
C SER A 45 8.17 -18.38 2.70
N PRO A 46 9.35 -18.09 2.13
CA PRO A 46 10.63 -18.47 2.74
C PRO A 46 10.85 -17.88 4.14
N GLY A 47 10.30 -16.70 4.41
CA GLY A 47 10.41 -16.01 5.67
C GLY A 47 11.85 -15.60 5.99
N PHE A 48 12.17 -15.58 7.29
CA PHE A 48 13.51 -15.34 7.77
C PHE A 48 14.40 -16.55 7.50
N GLN A 49 15.59 -16.31 6.98
CA GLN A 49 16.55 -17.35 6.67
C GLN A 49 17.84 -17.13 7.46
N SER A 50 18.06 -17.96 8.48
CA SER A 50 19.27 -17.89 9.30
C SER A 50 20.51 -18.46 8.58
N GLY A 51 21.67 -18.19 9.18
CA GLY A 51 22.96 -18.74 8.79
C GLY A 51 23.81 -17.76 7.97
N ILE A 52 24.81 -18.31 7.29
CA ILE A 52 25.79 -17.51 6.53
C ILE A 52 25.13 -16.91 5.30
N ARG A 53 25.28 -15.60 5.12
CA ARG A 53 24.82 -14.85 3.96
C ARG A 53 25.94 -14.01 3.36
N ARG A 54 25.95 -13.94 2.03
CA ARG A 54 26.91 -13.18 1.22
C ARG A 54 26.22 -11.97 0.59
N GLN A 55 27.05 -11.09 0.04
CA GLN A 55 26.56 -9.94 -0.72
C GLN A 55 25.64 -10.39 -1.87
N GLY A 56 24.50 -9.70 -2.00
CA GLY A 56 23.44 -10.00 -2.97
C GLY A 56 22.36 -10.94 -2.43
N GLU A 57 22.63 -11.69 -1.35
CA GLU A 57 21.66 -12.64 -0.81
C GLU A 57 20.60 -11.97 0.06
N ALA A 58 19.38 -12.51 0.00
CA ALA A 58 18.31 -12.15 0.91
C ALA A 58 18.42 -12.94 2.21
N PHE A 59 18.24 -12.26 3.34
CA PHE A 59 18.10 -12.91 4.66
C PHE A 59 16.65 -12.89 5.17
N LEU A 60 15.78 -12.13 4.49
CA LEU A 60 14.33 -12.15 4.66
C LEU A 60 13.67 -12.12 3.28
N GLU A 61 12.77 -13.05 3.02
CA GLU A 61 11.85 -12.99 1.88
C GLU A 61 10.43 -13.35 2.35
N GLU A 62 9.52 -12.38 2.28
CA GLU A 62 8.11 -12.57 2.61
C GLU A 62 7.29 -12.59 1.33
N ARG A 63 6.52 -13.66 1.15
CA ARG A 63 5.56 -13.79 0.06
C ARG A 63 4.16 -13.68 0.62
N THR A 64 3.39 -12.75 0.07
CA THR A 64 2.00 -12.51 0.48
C THR A 64 1.10 -12.42 -0.73
N ASP A 65 -0.18 -12.68 -0.53
CA ASP A 65 -1.20 -12.43 -1.54
C ASP A 65 -2.46 -11.84 -0.89
N VAL A 66 -3.42 -11.48 -1.73
CA VAL A 66 -4.72 -10.92 -1.35
C VAL A 66 -5.82 -11.95 -1.56
N THR A 67 -6.81 -12.02 -0.66
CA THR A 67 -7.88 -13.03 -0.76
C THR A 67 -8.84 -12.80 -1.91
N ARG A 68 -8.95 -11.56 -2.41
CA ARG A 68 -9.89 -11.18 -3.46
C ARG A 68 -9.22 -10.33 -4.52
N THR A 69 -9.37 -10.73 -5.77
CA THR A 69 -8.87 -10.05 -6.97
C THR A 69 -9.96 -10.02 -8.03
N GLY A 70 -9.88 -9.04 -8.92
CA GLY A 70 -10.85 -8.87 -9.99
C GLY A 70 -10.38 -7.93 -11.07
N ILE A 71 -11.27 -7.64 -11.99
CA ILE A 71 -11.10 -6.67 -13.06
C ILE A 71 -12.30 -5.74 -13.13
N ILE A 72 -12.06 -4.47 -13.44
CA ILE A 72 -13.10 -3.53 -13.85
C ILE A 72 -13.38 -3.78 -15.33
N LEU A 73 -14.62 -4.16 -15.68
CA LEU A 73 -14.97 -4.51 -17.06
C LEU A 73 -15.11 -3.30 -17.97
N ASP A 74 -15.69 -2.22 -17.43
CA ASP A 74 -16.06 -1.04 -18.21
C ASP A 74 -15.07 0.11 -18.00
N GLU A 75 -14.89 0.94 -19.03
CA GLU A 75 -14.16 2.20 -18.86
C GLU A 75 -14.94 3.13 -17.92
N ILE A 76 -14.23 3.73 -16.95
CA ILE A 76 -14.83 4.65 -15.98
C ILE A 76 -14.21 6.03 -16.14
N LYS A 77 -15.06 7.05 -16.10
CA LYS A 77 -14.66 8.46 -16.10
C LYS A 77 -15.22 9.17 -14.88
N TYR A 78 -14.36 9.88 -14.17
CA TYR A 78 -14.75 10.80 -13.10
C TYR A 78 -13.78 11.98 -13.04
N LYS A 79 -14.05 12.94 -12.16
CA LYS A 79 -13.18 14.09 -11.95
C LYS A 79 -12.42 13.96 -10.64
N ASP A 80 -11.14 14.28 -10.65
CA ASP A 80 -10.32 14.42 -9.44
C ASP A 80 -10.72 15.67 -8.63
N PRO A 81 -10.17 15.87 -7.43
CA PRO A 81 -10.49 17.03 -6.58
C PRO A 81 -10.22 18.40 -7.22
N PHE A 82 -9.37 18.44 -8.26
CA PHE A 82 -9.00 19.65 -9.00
C PHE A 82 -9.77 19.80 -10.31
N GLY A 83 -10.73 18.90 -10.58
CA GLY A 83 -11.58 18.92 -11.76
C GLY A 83 -10.98 18.27 -13.01
N LYS A 84 -9.79 17.66 -12.91
CA LYS A 84 -9.17 16.92 -14.01
C LYS A 84 -9.90 15.60 -14.21
N GLU A 85 -10.13 15.21 -15.46
CA GLU A 85 -10.71 13.90 -15.77
C GLU A 85 -9.70 12.79 -15.49
N VAL A 86 -10.16 11.78 -14.77
CA VAL A 86 -9.49 10.50 -14.56
C VAL A 86 -10.24 9.45 -15.36
N VAL A 87 -9.51 8.70 -16.17
CA VAL A 87 -10.03 7.59 -16.96
C VAL A 87 -9.42 6.30 -16.43
N ILE A 88 -10.26 5.41 -15.91
CA ILE A 88 -9.88 4.04 -15.57
C ILE A 88 -10.20 3.18 -16.80
N PRO A 89 -9.20 2.59 -17.47
CA PRO A 89 -9.45 1.74 -18.63
C PRO A 89 -10.28 0.50 -18.27
N SER A 90 -10.97 -0.05 -19.27
CA SER A 90 -11.54 -1.40 -19.15
C SER A 90 -10.44 -2.44 -18.91
N ASN A 91 -10.82 -3.55 -18.30
CA ASN A 91 -9.94 -4.63 -17.85
C ASN A 91 -8.87 -4.20 -16.83
N THR A 92 -9.07 -3.09 -16.11
CA THR A 92 -8.14 -2.66 -15.05
C THR A 92 -8.17 -3.65 -13.89
N PRO A 93 -7.03 -4.25 -13.50
CA PRO A 93 -6.98 -5.14 -12.34
C PRO A 93 -7.27 -4.40 -11.04
N VAL A 94 -8.06 -5.03 -10.18
CA VAL A 94 -8.40 -4.56 -8.83
C VAL A 94 -8.16 -5.65 -7.79
N HIS A 95 -7.91 -5.25 -6.55
CA HIS A 95 -7.85 -6.16 -5.41
C HIS A 95 -8.75 -5.67 -4.29
N GLY A 96 -9.34 -6.60 -3.55
CA GLY A 96 -10.14 -6.30 -2.37
C GLY A 96 -9.24 -6.00 -1.17
N LYS A 97 -9.60 -4.99 -0.40
CA LYS A 97 -8.99 -4.67 0.90
C LYS A 97 -10.09 -4.23 1.85
N GLN A 98 -10.01 -4.65 3.11
CA GLN A 98 -10.81 -4.07 4.19
C GLN A 98 -10.05 -2.86 4.76
N LEU A 99 -10.44 -1.66 4.34
CA LEU A 99 -9.97 -0.41 4.90
C LEU A 99 -10.88 0.02 6.04
N SER A 100 -10.33 0.75 7.01
CA SER A 100 -11.12 1.47 8.00
C SER A 100 -11.16 2.94 7.60
N VAL A 101 -12.33 3.44 7.22
CA VAL A 101 -12.50 4.87 6.91
C VAL A 101 -12.60 5.63 8.22
N MET A 102 -11.49 6.17 8.68
CA MET A 102 -11.45 6.92 9.94
C MET A 102 -11.91 8.36 9.71
N GLN A 103 -13.06 8.73 10.25
CA GLN A 103 -13.39 10.14 10.46
C GLN A 103 -12.70 10.61 11.73
N THR A 104 -11.82 11.60 11.60
CA THR A 104 -11.21 12.27 12.74
C THR A 104 -12.04 13.49 13.10
N TRP A 105 -12.60 13.52 14.31
CA TRP A 105 -13.27 14.70 14.84
C TRP A 105 -12.41 15.33 15.93
N THR A 106 -11.92 16.54 15.67
CA THR A 106 -11.29 17.42 16.66
C THR A 106 -12.32 18.42 17.15
N GLY A 107 -12.85 18.21 18.35
CA GLY A 107 -13.73 19.16 19.01
C GLY A 107 -13.01 19.86 20.16
N GLY A 108 -12.70 21.15 20.00
CA GLY A 108 -12.23 22.03 21.09
C GLY A 108 -11.21 21.39 22.06
N TYR A 109 -11.39 21.62 23.38
CA TYR A 109 -10.56 21.08 24.47
C TYR A 109 -10.67 19.54 24.68
N GLY A 110 -11.25 18.79 23.74
CA GLY A 110 -11.37 17.33 23.80
C GLY A 110 -10.36 16.63 22.89
N GLY A 111 -9.85 15.47 23.33
CA GLY A 111 -8.98 14.63 22.51
C GLY A 111 -9.62 14.23 21.18
N SER A 112 -8.78 14.08 20.15
CA SER A 112 -9.18 13.60 18.83
C SER A 112 -9.90 12.25 18.93
N ARG A 113 -11.13 12.17 18.44
CA ARG A 113 -11.87 10.89 18.31
C ARG A 113 -11.82 10.41 16.87
N GLN A 114 -11.47 9.14 16.67
CA GLN A 114 -11.52 8.46 15.38
C GLN A 114 -12.71 7.49 15.38
N THR A 115 -13.60 7.65 14.42
CA THR A 115 -14.70 6.71 14.19
C THR A 115 -14.46 6.01 12.86
N ASN A 116 -14.43 4.68 12.85
CA ASN A 116 -14.48 3.94 11.60
C ASN A 116 -15.91 4.01 11.02
N LEU A 117 -16.09 4.79 9.96
CA LEU A 117 -17.37 5.03 9.31
C LEU A 117 -17.94 3.80 8.60
N ASN A 118 -17.16 2.72 8.44
CA ASN A 118 -17.55 1.55 7.68
C ASN A 118 -17.62 0.25 8.53
N ALA A 119 -17.31 0.31 9.83
CA ALA A 119 -17.09 -0.86 10.68
C ALA A 119 -18.29 -1.83 10.81
N GLN A 120 -19.52 -1.35 10.60
CA GLN A 120 -20.72 -2.17 10.79
C GLN A 120 -21.10 -3.00 9.56
N ASN A 121 -20.53 -2.71 8.39
CA ASN A 121 -20.96 -3.29 7.11
C ASN A 121 -19.93 -4.21 6.46
N ASP A 122 -18.78 -4.41 7.12
CA ASP A 122 -17.63 -5.17 6.60
C ASP A 122 -17.35 -4.94 5.09
N PRO A 123 -17.27 -3.68 4.64
CA PRO A 123 -17.22 -3.44 3.21
C PRO A 123 -15.83 -3.74 2.69
N ILE A 124 -15.82 -4.31 1.50
CA ILE A 124 -14.61 -4.49 0.73
C ILE A 124 -14.44 -3.26 -0.12
N GLU A 125 -13.29 -2.64 0.01
CA GLU A 125 -12.84 -1.63 -0.93
C GLU A 125 -12.07 -2.30 -2.06
N TRP A 126 -12.46 -1.97 -3.29
CA TRP A 126 -11.76 -2.43 -4.48
C TRP A 126 -10.71 -1.40 -4.87
N CYS A 127 -9.46 -1.82 -4.90
CA CYS A 127 -8.32 -0.95 -5.07
C CYS A 127 -7.61 -1.22 -6.40
N PHE A 128 -7.22 -0.16 -7.11
CA PHE A 128 -6.47 -0.23 -8.36
C PHE A 128 -5.29 0.73 -8.36
N SER A 129 -4.38 0.51 -9.30
CA SER A 129 -3.30 1.42 -9.63
C SER A 129 -3.15 1.49 -11.14
N ILE A 130 -3.24 2.70 -11.68
CA ILE A 130 -2.99 3.06 -13.08
C ILE A 130 -1.98 4.22 -13.10
N PRO A 131 -1.30 4.49 -14.23
CA PRO A 131 -0.30 5.57 -14.29
C PRO A 131 -0.83 6.96 -13.87
N ALA A 132 -2.12 7.21 -14.08
CA ALA A 132 -2.75 8.47 -13.74
C ALA A 132 -3.16 8.59 -12.26
N GLU A 133 -3.47 7.47 -11.60
CA GLU A 133 -4.00 7.46 -10.24
C GLU A 133 -3.90 6.08 -9.59
N THR A 134 -3.71 6.08 -8.27
CA THR A 134 -3.94 4.91 -7.43
C THR A 134 -5.05 5.26 -6.44
N ALA A 135 -6.10 4.45 -6.42
CA ALA A 135 -7.26 4.70 -5.56
C ALA A 135 -7.92 3.41 -5.08
N CYS A 136 -8.64 3.53 -3.97
CA CYS A 136 -9.61 2.53 -3.54
C CYS A 136 -11.03 3.06 -3.73
N ILE A 137 -11.90 2.18 -4.19
CA ILE A 137 -13.29 2.45 -4.52
C ILE A 137 -14.14 2.00 -3.35
N PHE A 138 -14.99 2.89 -2.87
CA PHE A 138 -15.92 2.68 -1.76
C PHE A 138 -17.35 2.71 -2.30
N TRP A 139 -18.13 1.70 -1.93
CA TRP A 139 -19.53 1.60 -2.34
C TRP A 139 -20.39 2.70 -1.68
N GLU A 140 -21.06 3.55 -2.47
CA GLU A 140 -21.95 4.62 -1.97
C GLU A 140 -23.44 4.41 -2.35
N GLY A 141 -23.80 3.27 -2.96
CA GLY A 141 -25.17 2.94 -3.36
C GLY A 141 -25.22 2.21 -4.71
N GLU A 142 -26.40 2.02 -5.29
CA GLU A 142 -26.56 1.21 -6.52
C GLU A 142 -25.76 1.76 -7.72
N ASN A 143 -25.74 3.08 -7.90
CA ASN A 143 -25.20 3.74 -9.10
C ASN A 143 -23.96 4.61 -8.84
N ALA A 144 -23.46 4.66 -7.59
CA ALA A 144 -22.39 5.56 -7.21
C ALA A 144 -21.38 4.92 -6.29
N ALA A 145 -20.12 5.29 -6.50
CA ALA A 145 -19.01 4.91 -5.65
C ALA A 145 -18.11 6.14 -5.37
N ARG A 146 -17.28 6.04 -4.34
CA ARG A 146 -16.27 7.05 -4.03
C ARG A 146 -14.87 6.52 -4.29
N TYR A 147 -14.10 7.31 -5.00
CA TYR A 147 -12.72 7.03 -5.37
C TYR A 147 -11.83 7.84 -4.43
N ILE A 148 -11.16 7.15 -3.50
CA ILE A 148 -10.25 7.75 -2.53
C ILE A 148 -8.83 7.44 -2.98
N SER A 149 -8.08 8.49 -3.30
CA SER A 149 -6.69 8.36 -3.73
C SER A 149 -5.83 7.80 -2.58
N MET A 150 -4.93 6.90 -2.95
CA MET A 150 -4.05 6.17 -2.03
C MET A 150 -2.60 6.39 -2.46
N TYR A 151 -1.68 6.15 -1.52
CA TYR A 151 -0.27 6.06 -1.85
C TYR A 151 0.07 4.62 -2.22
N ALA A 152 0.58 4.41 -3.44
CA ALA A 152 1.05 3.11 -3.89
C ALA A 152 2.50 2.88 -3.46
N ILE A 153 2.73 1.83 -2.67
CA ILE A 153 4.04 1.19 -2.55
C ILE A 153 4.25 0.22 -3.72
N SER A 154 3.19 -0.47 -4.14
CA SER A 154 3.10 -1.31 -5.34
C SER A 154 1.63 -1.42 -5.75
N ARG A 155 1.29 -2.12 -6.85
CA ARG A 155 -0.10 -2.24 -7.34
C ARG A 155 -1.12 -2.75 -6.31
N ARG A 156 -0.72 -3.69 -5.44
CA ARG A 156 -1.53 -4.27 -4.36
C ARG A 156 -1.09 -3.85 -2.96
N ASN A 157 -0.07 -2.99 -2.84
CA ASN A 157 0.40 -2.47 -1.57
C ASN A 157 0.11 -0.98 -1.43
N LEU A 158 -1.13 -0.68 -1.03
CA LEU A 158 -1.63 0.69 -0.92
C LEU A 158 -1.73 1.14 0.53
N LEU A 159 -1.31 2.38 0.80
CA LEU A 159 -1.47 3.06 2.08
C LEU A 159 -2.52 4.15 1.96
N GLY A 160 -3.50 4.12 2.86
CA GLY A 160 -4.58 5.12 2.92
C GLY A 160 -4.29 6.15 3.99
N PHE A 161 -4.51 7.42 3.64
CA PHE A 161 -4.23 8.56 4.53
C PHE A 161 -5.44 9.47 4.76
N SER A 162 -6.55 9.28 4.02
CA SER A 162 -7.71 10.18 4.05
C SER A 162 -9.01 9.42 3.87
N ALA A 163 -10.08 9.92 4.49
CA ALA A 163 -11.47 9.51 4.26
C ALA A 163 -12.15 10.33 3.14
N SER A 164 -11.46 11.28 2.53
CA SER A 164 -12.01 12.16 1.49
C SER A 164 -11.60 11.71 0.10
N GLY A 165 -12.54 11.76 -0.83
CA GLY A 165 -12.32 11.36 -2.22
C GLY A 165 -13.37 11.97 -3.15
N MET A 166 -13.37 11.52 -4.40
CA MET A 166 -14.28 12.01 -5.42
C MET A 166 -15.39 11.00 -5.68
N ARG A 167 -16.63 11.49 -5.78
CA ARG A 167 -17.76 10.66 -6.16
C ARG A 167 -17.72 10.40 -7.67
N GLY A 168 -17.93 9.16 -8.06
CA GLY A 168 -17.99 8.72 -9.46
C GLY A 168 -19.04 7.61 -9.66
N PRO A 169 -19.12 7.05 -10.88
CA PRO A 169 -20.05 5.96 -11.17
C PRO A 169 -19.64 4.67 -10.43
N MET A 170 -20.60 3.78 -10.22
CA MET A 170 -20.31 2.43 -9.71
C MET A 170 -19.53 1.63 -10.75
N PRO A 171 -18.35 1.05 -10.44
CA PRO A 171 -17.65 0.17 -11.36
C PRO A 171 -18.38 -1.18 -11.50
N ASN A 172 -18.34 -1.75 -12.69
CA ASN A 172 -18.69 -3.15 -12.93
C ASN A 172 -17.45 -4.02 -12.72
N ILE A 173 -17.39 -4.72 -11.59
CA ILE A 173 -16.24 -5.54 -11.20
C ILE A 173 -16.61 -7.02 -11.32
N VAL A 174 -15.70 -7.82 -11.88
CA VAL A 174 -15.79 -9.28 -11.86
C VAL A 174 -14.57 -9.85 -11.17
N GLU A 175 -14.80 -10.73 -10.19
CA GLU A 175 -13.71 -11.46 -9.56
C GLU A 175 -13.03 -12.38 -10.55
N SER A 176 -11.70 -12.33 -10.56
CA SER A 176 -10.86 -13.15 -11.43
C SER A 176 -9.52 -13.35 -10.75
N SER A 177 -9.04 -14.58 -10.76
CA SER A 177 -7.70 -14.90 -10.28
C SER A 177 -6.64 -14.52 -11.32
N GLY A 178 -5.42 -14.26 -10.86
CA GLY A 178 -4.27 -14.09 -11.75
C GLY A 178 -4.11 -12.71 -12.41
N ALA A 179 -4.95 -11.72 -12.08
CA ALA A 179 -4.89 -10.37 -12.66
C ALA A 179 -3.57 -9.60 -12.41
N TYR A 180 -2.70 -10.14 -11.54
CA TYR A 180 -1.42 -9.56 -11.16
C TYR A 180 -0.21 -10.45 -11.49
N GLY A 181 -0.41 -11.68 -11.99
CA GLY A 181 0.68 -12.55 -12.45
C GLY A 181 1.54 -13.25 -11.38
N GLY A 182 1.35 -12.94 -10.10
CA GLY A 182 2.07 -13.62 -9.01
C GLY A 182 1.79 -13.03 -7.64
N PRO A 183 2.53 -13.43 -6.58
CA PRO A 183 2.39 -12.86 -5.25
C PRO A 183 3.08 -11.50 -5.11
N ILE A 184 2.83 -10.83 -3.99
CA ILE A 184 3.63 -9.71 -3.52
C ILE A 184 4.83 -10.28 -2.77
N ILE A 185 6.04 -9.98 -3.21
CA ILE A 185 7.29 -10.44 -2.62
C ILE A 185 8.06 -9.26 -2.05
N VAL A 186 8.35 -9.30 -0.75
CA VAL A 186 9.18 -8.29 -0.07
C VAL A 186 10.48 -8.95 0.36
N ARG A 187 11.61 -8.31 0.06
CA ARG A 187 12.94 -8.86 0.36
C ARG A 187 13.78 -7.87 1.15
N MET A 188 14.62 -8.38 2.04
CA MET A 188 15.74 -7.63 2.62
C MET A 188 17.04 -8.32 2.22
N ARG A 189 17.94 -7.57 1.59
CA ARG A 189 19.20 -8.07 1.03
C ARG A 189 20.40 -7.31 1.56
N LEU A 190 21.52 -8.02 1.66
CA LEU A 190 22.83 -7.43 1.91
C LEU A 190 23.39 -6.91 0.58
N THR A 191 23.39 -5.61 0.35
CA THR A 191 23.89 -5.02 -0.90
C THR A 191 25.40 -4.80 -0.88
N GLN A 192 25.98 -4.65 0.32
CA GLN A 192 27.42 -4.53 0.51
C GLN A 192 27.84 -5.18 1.83
N ILE A 193 29.00 -5.84 1.82
CA ILE A 193 29.67 -6.37 3.01
C ILE A 193 31.16 -6.03 2.89
N ASN A 194 31.74 -5.43 3.93
CA ASN A 194 33.18 -5.15 3.96
C ASN A 194 33.68 -5.00 5.42
N ASN A 195 34.97 -4.69 5.58
CA ASN A 195 35.60 -4.50 6.90
C ASN A 195 35.10 -3.28 7.69
N VAL A 196 34.27 -2.41 7.11
CA VAL A 196 33.71 -1.21 7.76
C VAL A 196 32.28 -1.46 8.24
N GLY A 197 31.50 -2.24 7.51
CA GLY A 197 30.12 -2.56 7.86
C GLY A 197 29.39 -3.37 6.80
N ILE A 198 28.07 -3.31 6.88
CA ILE A 198 27.16 -3.83 5.87
C ILE A 198 26.24 -2.74 5.34
N GLU A 199 25.69 -2.96 4.15
CA GLU A 199 24.58 -2.20 3.60
C GLU A 199 23.40 -3.13 3.35
N ILE A 200 22.21 -2.71 3.79
CA ILE A 200 20.97 -3.44 3.61
C ILE A 200 20.02 -2.63 2.73
N THR A 201 19.38 -3.32 1.80
CA THR A 201 18.30 -2.75 0.99
C THR A 201 17.05 -3.59 1.13
N ARG A 202 15.90 -2.92 1.22
CA ARG A 202 14.59 -3.55 1.16
C ARG A 202 14.01 -3.33 -0.23
N THR A 203 13.43 -4.36 -0.82
CA THR A 203 12.78 -4.26 -2.12
C THR A 203 11.41 -4.92 -2.10
N ILE A 204 10.59 -4.60 -3.10
CA ILE A 204 9.30 -5.22 -3.34
C ILE A 204 9.15 -5.57 -4.82
N GLN A 205 8.48 -6.68 -5.07
CA GLN A 205 8.05 -7.12 -6.39
C GLN A 205 6.57 -7.50 -6.26
N ASP A 206 5.69 -6.91 -7.06
CA ASP A 206 4.26 -7.16 -7.00
C ASP A 206 3.79 -7.89 -8.24
N GLY A 207 3.71 -9.22 -8.13
CA GLY A 207 3.40 -10.08 -9.26
C GLY A 207 4.42 -9.92 -10.39
N ASP A 208 3.95 -9.55 -11.58
CA ASP A 208 4.80 -9.39 -12.77
C ASP A 208 5.53 -8.04 -12.85
N GLU A 209 5.37 -7.16 -11.85
CA GLU A 209 6.11 -5.90 -11.80
C GLU A 209 7.62 -6.13 -11.68
N VAL A 210 8.40 -5.20 -12.23
CA VAL A 210 9.84 -5.14 -11.98
C VAL A 210 10.05 -4.83 -10.50
N GLU A 211 11.02 -5.51 -9.89
CA GLU A 211 11.38 -5.27 -8.51
C GLU A 211 11.92 -3.84 -8.30
N HIS A 212 11.49 -3.17 -7.23
CA HIS A 212 11.94 -1.81 -6.90
C HIS A 212 12.29 -1.65 -5.41
N ASP A 213 13.11 -0.64 -5.13
CA ASP A 213 13.59 -0.34 -3.79
C ASP A 213 12.49 0.30 -2.90
N LEU A 214 12.37 -0.22 -1.67
CA LEU A 214 11.51 0.32 -0.62
C LEU A 214 12.29 1.29 0.28
N GLY A 215 12.70 2.41 -0.30
CA GLY A 215 13.36 3.50 0.39
C GLY A 215 14.88 3.48 0.29
N ALA A 216 15.54 4.26 1.15
CA ALA A 216 16.98 4.41 1.14
C ALA A 216 17.68 3.16 1.68
N ARG A 217 18.86 2.88 1.12
CA ARG A 217 19.75 1.84 1.64
C ARG A 217 20.23 2.22 3.03
N GLN A 218 20.38 1.21 3.88
CA GLN A 218 20.79 1.40 5.27
C GLN A 218 22.20 0.89 5.47
N SER A 219 23.12 1.81 5.77
CA SER A 219 24.50 1.48 6.10
C SER A 219 24.64 1.25 7.60
N LEU A 220 25.14 0.08 7.99
CA LEU A 220 25.32 -0.34 9.37
C LEU A 220 26.80 -0.60 9.63
N PRO A 221 27.53 0.34 10.25
CA PRO A 221 28.95 0.16 10.54
C PRO A 221 29.15 -0.82 11.69
N TRP A 222 30.25 -1.57 11.67
CA TRP A 222 30.63 -2.49 12.75
C TRP A 222 30.88 -1.78 14.09
N ALA A 223 31.29 -0.51 14.05
CA ALA A 223 31.53 0.34 15.22
C ALA A 223 32.41 -0.31 16.31
N GLY A 224 33.45 -1.06 15.89
CA GLY A 224 34.37 -1.76 16.79
C GLY A 224 33.84 -3.08 17.36
N LYS A 225 32.67 -3.54 16.92
CA LYS A 225 32.10 -4.85 17.24
C LYS A 225 32.27 -5.82 16.06
N ASP A 226 32.10 -7.10 16.31
CA ASP A 226 32.03 -8.14 15.27
C ASP A 226 30.58 -8.41 14.82
N PHE A 227 29.61 -7.59 15.24
CA PHE A 227 28.21 -7.72 14.85
C PHE A 227 27.49 -6.37 14.80
N VAL A 228 26.39 -6.35 14.05
CA VAL A 228 25.37 -5.28 14.08
C VAL A 228 23.98 -5.88 14.29
N ASP A 229 23.15 -5.15 15.04
CA ASP A 229 21.74 -5.48 15.21
C ASP A 229 20.91 -4.56 14.31
N HIS A 230 19.92 -5.13 13.61
CA HIS A 230 19.00 -4.41 12.75
C HIS A 230 17.61 -5.04 12.85
N ASP A 231 16.61 -4.25 13.20
CA ASP A 231 15.27 -4.71 13.53
C ASP A 231 15.31 -5.87 14.55
N ASN A 232 14.98 -7.09 14.10
CA ASN A 232 14.95 -8.30 14.93
C ASN A 232 16.06 -9.29 14.56
N PHE A 233 17.11 -8.81 13.91
CA PHE A 233 18.20 -9.63 13.39
C PHE A 233 19.55 -9.17 13.95
N ARG A 234 20.42 -10.15 14.22
CA ARG A 234 21.84 -9.92 14.47
C ARG A 234 22.64 -10.47 13.30
N MET A 235 23.53 -9.64 12.77
CA MET A 235 24.44 -9.97 11.67
C MET A 235 25.87 -9.90 12.19
N LYS A 236 26.51 -11.06 12.31
CA LYS A 236 27.88 -11.20 12.79
C LYS A 236 28.85 -11.33 11.61
N ALA A 237 29.93 -10.56 11.61
CA ALA A 237 30.95 -10.58 10.56
C ALA A 237 31.66 -11.94 10.49
N ILE A 238 31.84 -12.46 9.27
CA ILE A 238 32.65 -13.65 8.97
C ILE A 238 33.82 -13.22 8.10
N HIS A 239 35.03 -13.56 8.53
CA HIS A 239 36.25 -13.24 7.81
C HIS A 239 36.68 -14.42 6.94
N ASN A 240 37.12 -14.13 5.71
CA ASN A 240 37.77 -15.10 4.84
C ASN A 240 39.23 -15.35 5.30
N ASN A 241 39.95 -16.21 4.57
CA ASN A 241 41.35 -16.53 4.86
C ASN A 241 42.32 -15.35 4.73
N GLU A 242 41.90 -14.25 4.10
CA GLU A 242 42.68 -13.03 3.93
C GLU A 242 42.37 -11.99 5.02
N GLY A 243 41.49 -12.32 5.97
CA GLY A 243 41.07 -11.40 7.03
C GLY A 243 40.09 -10.33 6.56
N VAL A 244 39.41 -10.53 5.42
CA VAL A 244 38.38 -9.64 4.89
C VAL A 244 36.99 -10.18 5.24
N VAL A 245 36.10 -9.30 5.71
CA VAL A 245 34.69 -9.62 5.92
C VAL A 245 33.98 -9.70 4.57
N ASP A 246 33.58 -10.90 4.17
CA ASP A 246 32.92 -11.19 2.88
C ASP A 246 31.55 -11.89 3.05
N ALA A 247 31.19 -12.21 4.29
CA ALA A 247 29.93 -12.82 4.66
C ALA A 247 29.52 -12.39 6.08
N VAL A 248 28.25 -12.62 6.39
CA VAL A 248 27.71 -12.46 7.75
C VAL A 248 26.93 -13.69 8.17
N GLU A 249 26.99 -14.05 9.44
CA GLU A 249 26.06 -14.99 10.05
C GLU A 249 24.83 -14.20 10.53
N VAL A 250 23.65 -14.53 9.98
CA VAL A 250 22.39 -13.89 10.34
C VAL A 250 21.62 -14.77 11.32
N THR A 251 21.22 -14.19 12.45
CA THR A 251 20.42 -14.85 13.49
C THR A 251 19.23 -13.98 13.90
N SER A 252 18.12 -14.61 14.29
CA SER A 252 17.00 -13.92 14.93
C SER A 252 17.35 -13.67 16.39
N ILE A 253 17.03 -12.48 16.90
CA ILE A 253 17.23 -12.10 18.31
C ILE A 253 15.92 -12.05 19.13
N LYS A 254 14.82 -12.54 18.55
CA LYS A 254 13.56 -12.81 19.27
C LYS A 254 13.61 -14.13 20.02
#